data_AF-A0A0W0F7L9-F1
#
_entry.id   AF-A0A0W0F7L9-F1
#
_cell.length_a   1.000
_cell.length_b   1.000
_cell.length_c   1.000
_cell.angle_alpha   90.00
_cell.angle_beta   90.00
_cell.angle_gamma   90.00
#
_symmetry.space_group_name_H-M   'P 1'
#
loop_
_entity.id
_entity.type
_entity.pdbx_description
1 polymer ?
#
loop_
_entity_poly.entity_id
_entity_poly.type
_entity_poly.pdbx_seq_one_letter_code
_entity_poly.pdbx_strand_id
1 'polypeptide(L)'
;MSRLELAKKSHLEANWKEFKKELTACFPEAVADYEGSRDKLERIVLKYKHIPMDGLNKALVFNRAFKIKVQKLLTVKLNPLTSNMEAVKLYTSAFEKRLMCKALSKARRVCAPDLHGQRRDDVFKLDELM
;
A
#
# COMPACT_ATOMS: atom_id res chain seq x y z
N MET A 1 17.94 -43.40 -7.23
CA MET A 1 18.52 -42.06 -7.04
C MET A 1 17.68 -41.31 -6.02
N SER A 2 18.27 -40.91 -4.90
CA SER A 2 17.56 -40.17 -3.83
C SER A 2 17.05 -38.82 -4.37
N ARG A 3 15.84 -38.39 -3.96
CA ARG A 3 15.26 -37.07 -4.30
C ARG A 3 16.24 -35.93 -4.04
N LEU A 4 17.14 -36.11 -3.06
CA LEU A 4 18.17 -35.15 -2.69
C LEU A 4 19.25 -34.97 -3.77
N GLU A 5 19.60 -36.03 -4.50
CA GLU A 5 20.58 -35.97 -5.59
C GLU A 5 19.99 -35.38 -6.87
N LEU A 6 18.68 -35.55 -7.09
CA LEU A 6 17.93 -34.88 -8.16
C LEU A 6 17.83 -33.37 -7.92
N ALA A 7 17.53 -32.95 -6.68
CA ALA A 7 17.49 -31.54 -6.31
C ALA A 7 18.87 -30.87 -6.44
N LYS A 8 19.95 -31.52 -5.97
CA LYS A 8 21.32 -31.03 -6.13
C LYS A 8 21.75 -30.85 -7.59
N LYS A 9 21.37 -31.78 -8.48
CA LYS A 9 21.60 -31.65 -9.93
C LYS A 9 20.89 -30.43 -10.52
N SER A 10 19.64 -30.18 -10.12
CA SER A 10 18.86 -29.03 -10.60
C SER A 10 19.46 -27.68 -10.19
N HIS A 11 20.15 -27.59 -9.05
CA HIS A 11 20.81 -26.35 -8.61
C HIS A 11 22.08 -26.02 -9.40
N LEU A 12 22.75 -27.01 -9.98
CA LEU A 12 23.93 -26.82 -10.85
C LEU A 12 23.54 -26.41 -12.28
N GLU A 13 22.31 -26.74 -12.71
CA GLU A 13 21.72 -26.32 -13.98
C GLU A 13 20.78 -25.11 -13.82
N ALA A 14 20.65 -24.56 -12.60
CA ALA A 14 19.75 -23.45 -12.32
C ALA A 14 20.22 -22.17 -13.02
N ASN A 15 19.57 -21.85 -14.13
CA ASN A 15 19.83 -20.65 -14.89
C ASN A 15 19.22 -19.44 -14.18
N TRP A 16 20.06 -18.68 -13.48
CA TRP A 16 19.66 -17.46 -12.77
C TRP A 16 18.88 -16.47 -13.65
N LYS A 17 19.14 -16.45 -14.96
CA LYS A 17 18.44 -15.60 -15.92
C LYS A 17 17.01 -16.09 -16.19
N GLU A 18 16.80 -17.40 -16.30
CA GLU A 18 15.46 -17.99 -16.43
C GLU A 18 14.67 -17.83 -15.14
N PHE A 19 15.29 -18.07 -13.98
CA PHE A 19 14.66 -17.81 -12.69
C PHE A 19 14.20 -16.35 -12.57
N LYS A 20 15.05 -15.37 -12.92
CA LYS A 20 14.63 -13.96 -12.95
C LYS A 20 13.49 -13.68 -13.92
N LYS A 21 13.50 -14.33 -15.09
CA LYS A 21 12.45 -14.17 -16.10
C LYS A 21 11.12 -14.73 -15.58
N GLU A 22 11.14 -15.91 -14.97
CA GLU A 22 9.97 -16.52 -14.33
C GLU A 22 9.48 -15.69 -13.14
N LEU A 23 10.39 -15.21 -12.30
CA LEU A 23 10.07 -14.33 -11.17
C LEU A 23 9.42 -13.02 -11.65
N THR A 24 9.94 -12.42 -12.73
CA THR A 24 9.36 -11.21 -13.34
C THR A 24 8.03 -11.51 -14.03
N ALA A 25 7.84 -12.69 -14.60
CA ALA A 25 6.57 -13.09 -15.20
C ALA A 25 5.49 -13.34 -14.14
N CYS A 26 5.85 -13.97 -13.02
CA CYS A 26 4.96 -14.24 -11.89
C CYS A 26 4.69 -13.00 -11.03
N PHE A 27 5.70 -12.14 -10.87
CA PHE A 27 5.67 -10.94 -10.04
C PHE A 27 6.21 -9.72 -10.79
N PRO A 28 5.57 -9.30 -11.90
CA PRO A 28 6.05 -8.20 -12.72
C PRO A 28 6.18 -6.91 -11.92
N GLU A 29 5.30 -6.70 -10.94
CA GLU A 29 5.29 -5.49 -10.10
C GLU A 29 6.36 -5.47 -9.01
N ALA A 30 6.92 -6.63 -8.64
CA ALA A 30 7.99 -6.75 -7.65
C ALA A 30 9.39 -6.65 -8.29
N VAL A 31 9.49 -6.85 -9.61
CA VAL A 31 10.77 -7.01 -10.31
C VAL A 31 10.98 -5.98 -11.44
N ALA A 32 9.91 -5.39 -12.00
CA ALA A 32 10.04 -4.52 -13.18
C ALA A 32 10.61 -3.12 -12.89
N ASP A 33 10.49 -2.62 -11.65
CA ASP A 33 11.10 -1.37 -11.24
C ASP A 33 11.86 -1.61 -9.94
N TYR A 34 13.15 -1.27 -9.87
CA TYR A 34 14.03 -1.37 -8.70
C TYR A 34 13.56 -0.60 -7.43
N GLU A 35 12.34 -0.07 -7.43
CA GLU A 35 11.67 0.54 -6.30
C GLU A 35 10.32 -0.14 -6.13
N GLY A 36 10.18 -0.90 -5.04
CA GLY A 36 8.92 -1.54 -4.70
C GLY A 36 7.76 -0.55 -4.78
N SER A 37 6.62 -1.01 -5.26
CA SER A 37 5.42 -0.19 -5.39
C SER A 37 4.98 0.43 -4.04
N ARG A 38 5.31 -0.25 -2.92
CA ARG A 38 5.22 0.27 -1.54
C ARG A 38 6.26 1.35 -1.22
N ASP A 39 7.52 1.17 -1.59
CA ASP A 39 8.59 2.17 -1.37
C ASP A 39 8.23 3.51 -2.04
N LYS A 40 7.66 3.45 -3.24
CA LYS A 40 7.17 4.65 -3.95
C LYS A 40 6.06 5.36 -3.17
N LEU A 41 5.17 4.60 -2.52
CA LEU A 41 4.11 5.15 -1.68
C LEU A 41 4.68 5.81 -0.41
N GLU A 42 5.61 5.14 0.27
CA GLU A 42 6.28 5.66 1.46
C GLU A 42 7.10 6.93 1.15
N ARG A 43 7.79 6.97 0.01
CA ARG A 43 8.49 8.19 -0.46
C ARG A 43 7.55 9.36 -0.69
N ILE A 44 6.33 9.13 -1.20
CA ILE A 44 5.32 10.18 -1.32
C ILE A 44 4.94 10.70 0.07
N VAL A 45 4.65 9.82 1.03
CA VAL A 45 4.33 10.21 2.41
C VAL A 45 5.47 11.04 3.03
N LEU A 46 6.72 10.60 2.87
CA LEU A 46 7.89 11.32 3.35
C LEU A 46 8.04 12.70 2.69
N LYS A 47 7.84 12.80 1.38
CA LYS A 47 7.91 14.07 0.63
C LYS A 47 6.92 15.10 1.15
N TYR A 48 5.71 14.68 1.53
CA TYR A 48 4.64 15.58 1.98
C TYR A 48 4.48 15.64 3.50
N LYS A 49 5.38 15.01 4.27
CA LYS A 49 5.29 14.92 5.73
C LYS A 49 4.94 16.26 6.38
N HIS A 50 4.16 16.18 7.46
CA HIS A 50 3.73 17.31 8.27
C HIS A 50 2.89 18.30 7.47
N ILE A 51 1.75 17.84 6.94
CA ILE A 51 0.73 18.70 6.35
C ILE A 51 -0.05 19.38 7.49
N PRO A 52 0.01 20.71 7.62
CA PRO A 52 -0.67 21.44 8.69
C PRO A 52 -2.16 21.64 8.39
N MET A 53 -2.90 22.08 9.41
CA MET A 53 -4.37 22.27 9.32
C MET A 53 -4.80 23.31 8.27
N ASP A 54 -3.97 24.30 7.98
CA ASP A 54 -4.15 25.33 6.95
C ASP A 54 -3.49 24.96 5.61
N GLY A 55 -2.84 23.79 5.52
CA GLY A 55 -2.07 23.33 4.37
C GLY A 55 -2.89 22.75 3.22
N LEU A 56 -4.05 23.33 2.88
CA LEU A 56 -5.01 22.78 1.90
C LEU A 56 -4.36 22.46 0.55
N ASN A 57 -3.57 23.38 -0.01
CA ASN A 57 -2.90 23.16 -1.30
C ASN A 57 -1.93 21.97 -1.25
N LYS A 58 -1.18 21.84 -0.14
CA LYS A 58 -0.26 20.72 0.08
C LYS A 58 -1.02 19.40 0.22
N ALA A 59 -2.16 19.42 0.93
CA ALA A 59 -3.06 18.27 1.06
C ALA A 59 -3.62 17.82 -0.29
N LEU A 60 -4.10 18.73 -1.13
CA LEU A 60 -4.66 18.39 -2.45
C LEU A 60 -3.63 17.73 -3.38
N VAL A 61 -2.41 18.28 -3.41
CA VAL A 61 -1.31 17.70 -4.21
C VAL A 61 -0.91 16.32 -3.67
N PHE A 62 -0.84 16.17 -2.35
CA PHE A 62 -0.58 14.89 -1.71
C PHE A 62 -1.66 13.86 -2.03
N ASN A 63 -2.95 14.19 -1.86
CA ASN A 63 -4.07 13.28 -2.10
C ASN A 63 -4.06 12.75 -3.53
N ARG A 64 -3.80 13.63 -4.51
CA ARG A 64 -3.68 13.22 -5.92
C ARG A 64 -2.53 12.25 -6.13
N ALA A 65 -1.35 12.55 -5.61
CA ALA A 65 -0.17 11.71 -5.76
C ALA A 65 -0.33 10.34 -5.06
N PHE A 66 -0.86 10.35 -3.84
CA PHE A 66 -1.10 9.16 -3.03
C PHE A 66 -2.16 8.26 -3.68
N LYS A 67 -3.30 8.83 -4.11
CA LYS A 67 -4.41 8.09 -4.75
C LYS A 67 -3.96 7.32 -5.99
N ILE A 68 -3.17 7.95 -6.87
CA ILE A 68 -2.67 7.30 -8.10
C ILE A 68 -1.81 6.08 -7.78
N LYS A 69 -0.98 6.15 -6.72
CA LYS A 69 -0.10 5.03 -6.35
C LYS A 69 -0.83 3.95 -5.58
N VAL A 70 -1.64 4.31 -4.59
CA VAL A 70 -2.36 3.34 -3.76
C VAL A 70 -3.41 2.56 -4.55
N GLN A 71 -4.07 3.19 -5.54
CA GLN A 71 -4.99 2.47 -6.43
C GLN A 71 -4.27 1.37 -7.21
N LYS A 72 -3.02 1.59 -7.64
CA LYS A 72 -2.24 0.52 -8.29
C LYS A 72 -1.98 -0.66 -7.36
N LEU A 73 -1.82 -0.42 -6.06
CA LEU A 73 -1.59 -1.47 -5.06
C LEU A 73 -2.86 -2.22 -4.67
N LEU A 74 -3.99 -1.50 -4.62
CA LEU A 74 -5.29 -2.05 -4.21
C LEU A 74 -6.02 -2.77 -5.36
N THR A 75 -5.77 -2.38 -6.62
CA THR A 75 -6.50 -2.90 -7.80
C THR A 75 -5.91 -4.21 -8.34
N VAL A 76 -4.78 -4.69 -7.79
CA VAL A 76 -4.20 -5.99 -8.16
C VAL A 76 -5.14 -7.10 -7.65
N LYS A 77 -6.13 -7.46 -8.47
CA LYS A 77 -7.27 -8.33 -8.11
C LYS A 77 -6.88 -9.69 -7.52
N LEU A 78 -5.74 -10.24 -7.91
CA LEU A 78 -5.30 -11.55 -7.43
C LEU A 78 -4.46 -11.48 -6.15
N ASN A 79 -3.76 -10.37 -5.89
CA ASN A 79 -2.86 -10.24 -4.74
C ASN A 79 -2.58 -8.76 -4.43
N PRO A 80 -3.46 -8.07 -3.69
CA PRO A 80 -3.23 -6.67 -3.34
C PRO A 80 -1.95 -6.54 -2.50
N LEU A 81 -1.07 -5.62 -2.90
CA LEU A 81 0.24 -5.42 -2.27
C LEU A 81 0.16 -4.60 -0.97
N THR A 82 -1.02 -4.12 -0.60
CA THR A 82 -1.29 -3.42 0.66
C THR A 82 -2.75 -3.60 1.06
N SER A 83 -3.03 -3.56 2.37
CA SER A 83 -4.41 -3.55 2.87
C SER A 83 -4.96 -2.11 2.98
N ASN A 84 -6.29 -1.97 3.07
CA ASN A 84 -6.92 -0.68 3.32
C ASN A 84 -6.43 -0.05 4.63
N MET A 85 -6.34 -0.85 5.71
CA MET A 85 -5.82 -0.41 7.00
C MET A 85 -4.40 0.16 6.90
N GLU A 86 -3.50 -0.52 6.19
CA GLU A 86 -2.13 -0.05 5.97
C GLU A 86 -2.10 1.25 5.18
N ALA A 87 -2.91 1.34 4.12
CA ALA A 87 -3.02 2.55 3.30
C ALA A 87 -3.53 3.74 4.11
N VAL A 88 -4.55 3.55 4.95
CA VAL A 88 -5.07 4.59 5.86
C VAL A 88 -4.01 5.02 6.87
N LYS A 89 -3.26 4.07 7.44
CA LYS A 89 -2.17 4.38 8.38
C LYS A 89 -1.07 5.20 7.72
N LEU A 90 -0.64 4.82 6.51
CA LEU A 90 0.34 5.56 5.74
C LEU A 90 -0.16 6.96 5.37
N TYR A 91 -1.39 7.06 4.88
CA TYR A 91 -2.02 8.33 4.51
C TYR A 91 -2.08 9.30 5.69
N THR A 92 -2.60 8.84 6.83
CA THR A 92 -2.75 9.69 8.03
C THR A 92 -1.42 10.18 8.59
N SER A 93 -0.32 9.44 8.37
CA SER A 93 1.01 9.81 8.87
C SER A 93 1.63 11.03 8.17
N ALA A 94 1.13 11.41 6.98
CA ALA A 94 1.59 12.60 6.28
C ALA A 94 1.11 13.90 6.95
N PHE A 95 0.03 13.86 7.73
CA PHE A 95 -0.61 15.03 8.31
C PHE A 95 -0.17 15.29 9.76
N GLU A 96 -0.39 16.51 10.23
CA GLU A 96 -0.27 16.82 11.66
C GLU A 96 -1.21 15.96 12.51
N LYS A 97 -0.68 15.46 13.64
CA LYS A 97 -1.43 14.60 14.56
C LYS A 97 -2.75 15.25 15.01
N ARG A 98 -2.73 16.54 15.33
CA ARG A 98 -3.92 17.29 15.78
C ARG A 98 -5.00 17.36 14.70
N LEU A 99 -4.61 17.54 13.44
CA LEU A 99 -5.51 17.55 12.29
C LEU A 99 -6.17 16.18 12.13
N MET A 100 -5.39 15.09 12.13
CA MET A 100 -5.95 13.74 11.98
C MET A 100 -6.80 13.31 13.17
N CYS A 101 -6.45 13.68 14.40
CA CYS A 101 -7.31 13.44 15.55
C CYS A 101 -8.71 14.06 15.36
N LYS A 102 -8.78 15.31 14.87
CA LYS A 102 -10.05 15.98 14.54
C LYS A 102 -10.77 15.34 13.36
N ALA A 103 -10.05 15.01 12.29
CA ALA A 103 -10.63 14.39 11.10
C ALA A 103 -11.22 13.00 11.42
N LEU A 104 -10.46 12.14 12.09
CA LEU A 104 -10.90 10.79 12.46
C LEU A 104 -12.04 10.80 13.50
N SER A 105 -12.00 11.72 14.47
CA SER A 105 -13.12 11.87 15.42
C SER A 105 -14.40 12.36 14.74
N LYS A 106 -14.30 13.27 13.77
CA LYS A 106 -15.44 13.71 12.97
C LYS A 106 -15.95 12.59 12.06
N ALA A 107 -15.06 11.90 11.36
CA ALA A 107 -15.42 10.77 10.51
C ALA A 107 -16.13 9.66 11.31
N ARG A 108 -15.67 9.32 12.52
CA ARG A 108 -16.39 8.40 13.44
C ARG A 108 -17.80 8.84 13.80
N ARG A 109 -18.07 10.15 13.88
CA ARG A 109 -19.41 10.68 14.21
C ARG A 109 -20.35 10.65 13.01
N VAL A 110 -19.82 10.82 11.80
CA VAL A 110 -20.61 10.88 10.56
C VAL A 110 -20.84 9.47 9.99
N CYS A 111 -19.87 8.59 10.16
CA CYS A 111 -19.97 7.20 9.71
C CYS A 111 -20.85 6.39 10.69
N ALA A 112 -22.10 6.11 10.31
CA ALA A 112 -22.96 5.18 11.03
C ALA A 112 -22.38 3.74 10.99
N PRO A 113 -22.56 2.93 12.06
CA PRO A 113 -22.37 1.49 11.96
C PRO A 113 -23.34 0.94 10.90
N ASP A 114 -22.87 0.00 10.07
CA ASP A 114 -23.75 -0.68 9.13
C ASP A 114 -24.72 -1.62 9.86
N LEU A 115 -25.79 -2.02 9.18
CA LEU A 115 -26.86 -2.90 9.67
C LEU A 115 -26.37 -4.29 10.14
N HIS A 116 -25.10 -4.63 9.91
CA HIS A 116 -24.47 -5.89 10.33
C HIS A 116 -23.46 -5.74 11.47
N GLY A 117 -23.27 -4.54 12.03
CA GLY A 117 -22.50 -4.33 13.26
C GLY A 117 -21.02 -4.74 13.17
N GLN A 118 -20.43 -4.75 11.97
CA GLN A 118 -19.11 -5.33 11.75
C GLN A 118 -18.18 -4.38 10.99
N ARG A 119 -17.84 -3.23 11.60
CA ARG A 119 -16.52 -2.63 11.37
C ARG A 119 -15.51 -3.23 12.34
N ARG A 120 -15.30 -4.55 12.27
CA ARG A 120 -14.16 -5.17 12.94
C ARG A 120 -12.94 -4.90 12.06
N ASP A 121 -12.01 -4.14 12.61
CA ASP A 121 -10.63 -3.89 12.16
C ASP A 121 -10.36 -2.86 11.04
N ASP A 122 -11.36 -2.48 10.21
CA ASP A 122 -11.24 -1.41 9.21
C ASP A 122 -12.16 -0.22 9.52
N VAL A 123 -11.69 0.73 10.35
CA VAL A 123 -12.53 1.84 10.85
C VAL A 123 -12.95 2.82 9.74
N PHE A 124 -12.16 2.96 8.67
CA PHE A 124 -12.39 3.88 7.55
C PHE A 124 -11.94 3.30 6.22
N LYS A 125 -12.68 3.55 5.14
CA LYS A 125 -12.16 3.37 3.78
C LYS A 125 -11.23 4.53 3.44
N LEU A 126 -10.14 4.29 2.72
CA LEU A 126 -9.22 5.36 2.34
C LEU A 126 -9.93 6.51 1.59
N ASP A 127 -10.89 6.19 0.72
CA ASP A 127 -11.69 7.19 -0.01
C ASP A 127 -12.57 8.06 0.91
N GLU A 128 -12.87 7.64 2.14
CA GLU A 128 -13.61 8.46 3.12
C GLU A 128 -12.74 9.54 3.77
N LEU A 129 -11.41 9.45 3.62
CA LEU A 129 -10.44 10.35 4.23
C LEU A 129 -9.74 11.30 3.23
N MET A 130 -9.90 11.06 1.92
CA MET A 130 -9.23 11.78 0.83
C MET A 130 -10.08 12.88 0.20
#